data_AF-A0A351EJS2-F1
#
_entry.id   AF-A0A351EJS2-F1
#
_cell.length_a   1.000
_cell.length_b   1.000
_cell.length_c   1.000
_cell.angle_alpha   90.00
_cell.angle_beta   90.00
_cell.angle_gamma   90.00
#
_symmetry.space_group_name_H-M   'P 1'
#
loop_
_entity.id
_entity.type
_entity.pdbx_description
1 polymer ?
#
loop_
_entity_poly.entity_id
_entity_poly.type
_entity_poly.pdbx_seq_one_letter_code
_entity_poly.pdbx_strand_id
1 'polypeptide(L)' 'FVSDVLETRLVADTGEWGTFSWGGYVLGQPAMRIAGGSDEVMRNIVGERVLGLPKEPGIDTT' A
#
# COMPACT_ATOMS: atom_id res chain seq x y z
N PHE A 1 -13.22 8.47 1.49
CA PHE A 1 -13.16 9.25 2.75
C PHE A 1 -12.35 10.53 2.58
N VAL A 2 -11.01 10.50 2.45
CA VAL A 2 -10.23 11.76 2.34
C VAL A 2 -10.54 12.53 1.04
N SER A 3 -10.81 11.81 -0.06
CA SER A 3 -11.32 12.35 -1.32
C SER A 3 -12.64 13.11 -1.16
N ASP A 4 -13.50 12.64 -0.26
CA ASP A 4 -14.85 13.16 -0.08
C ASP A 4 -14.84 14.38 0.86
N VAL A 5 -13.85 14.46 1.75
CA VAL A 5 -13.65 15.60 2.67
C VAL A 5 -12.94 16.77 1.97
N LEU A 6 -11.92 16.47 1.15
CA LEU A 6 -11.07 17.48 0.52
C LEU A 6 -11.47 17.83 -0.91
N GLU A 7 -12.20 16.95 -1.60
CA GLU A 7 -12.69 17.15 -2.97
C GLU A 7 -11.56 17.68 -3.90
N THR A 8 -11.81 18.78 -4.62
CA THR A 8 -10.84 19.42 -5.51
C THR A 8 -9.61 19.94 -4.77
N ARG A 9 -9.70 20.24 -3.48
CA ARG A 9 -8.57 20.75 -2.65
C ARG A 9 -7.52 19.66 -2.37
N LEU A 10 -7.82 18.39 -2.68
CA LEU A 10 -6.85 17.31 -2.65
C LEU A 10 -5.86 17.37 -3.83
N VAL A 11 -6.28 17.92 -4.98
CA VAL A 11 -5.51 17.92 -6.22
C VAL A 11 -5.08 19.31 -6.68
N ALA A 12 -5.81 20.35 -6.30
CA ALA A 12 -5.50 21.73 -6.63
C ALA A 12 -4.90 22.44 -5.41
N ASP A 13 -3.70 23.01 -5.59
CA ASP A 13 -3.10 23.88 -4.59
C ASP A 13 -3.80 25.24 -4.58
N THR A 14 -4.58 25.48 -3.53
CA THR A 14 -5.32 26.74 -3.31
C THR A 14 -4.60 27.67 -2.32
N GLY A 15 -3.48 27.23 -1.74
CA GLY A 15 -2.83 27.90 -0.61
C GLY A 15 -3.52 27.70 0.74
N GLU A 16 -4.68 27.02 0.79
CA GLU A 16 -5.36 26.66 2.04
C GLU A 16 -4.53 25.61 2.80
N TRP A 17 -4.15 25.95 4.04
CA TRP A 17 -3.32 25.08 4.87
C TRP A 17 -3.96 23.71 5.08
N GLY A 18 -3.15 22.65 4.96
CA GLY A 18 -3.57 21.29 5.29
C GLY A 18 -4.47 20.60 4.27
N THR A 19 -4.68 21.17 3.07
CA THR A 19 -5.48 20.56 2.00
C THR A 19 -4.60 19.81 0.99
N PHE A 20 -3.87 20.55 0.15
CA PHE A 20 -3.04 20.01 -0.93
C PHE A 20 -1.92 19.07 -0.45
N SER A 21 -1.43 19.24 0.79
CA SER A 21 -0.37 18.40 1.36
C SER A 21 -0.73 16.92 1.46
N TRP A 22 -2.02 16.57 1.47
CA TRP A 22 -2.47 15.18 1.49
C TRP A 22 -2.30 14.44 0.16
N GLY A 23 -2.18 15.16 -0.96
CA GLY A 23 -2.08 14.55 -2.29
C GLY A 23 -0.90 13.58 -2.40
N GLY A 24 0.27 13.98 -1.90
CA GLY A 24 1.46 13.12 -1.90
C GLY A 24 1.29 11.85 -1.08
N TYR A 25 0.61 11.93 0.07
CA TYR A 25 0.33 10.76 0.91
C TYR A 25 -0.61 9.76 0.21
N VAL A 26 -1.72 10.24 -0.35
CA VAL A 26 -2.70 9.39 -1.04
C VAL A 26 -2.08 8.70 -2.25
N LEU A 27 -1.28 9.43 -3.03
CA LEU A 27 -0.58 8.89 -4.20
C LEU A 27 0.57 7.95 -3.80
N GLY A 28 1.18 8.15 -2.64
CA GLY A 28 2.25 7.31 -2.11
C GLY A 28 1.76 6.01 -1.47
N GLN A 29 0.51 5.95 -0.99
CA GLN A 29 -0.01 4.78 -0.28
C GLN A 29 0.17 3.47 -1.08
N PRO A 30 -0.21 3.37 -2.37
CA PRO A 30 -0.06 2.13 -3.13
C PRO A 30 1.39 1.62 -3.18
N ALA A 31 2.36 2.52 -3.26
CA ALA A 31 3.78 2.16 -3.27
C ALA A 31 4.22 1.47 -1.97
N MET A 32 3.61 1.82 -0.82
CA MET A 32 3.93 1.17 0.45
C MET A 32 3.54 -0.31 0.50
N ARG A 33 2.55 -0.75 -0.31
CA ARG A 33 2.13 -2.17 -0.37
C ARG A 33 3.04 -3.05 -1.21
N ILE A 34 4.04 -2.46 -1.87
CA ILE A 34 5.05 -3.18 -2.64
C ILE A 34 6.47 -2.95 -2.11
N ALA A 35 6.66 -1.91 -1.30
CA ALA A 35 7.92 -1.56 -0.68
C ALA A 35 8.32 -2.62 0.37
N GLY A 36 8.94 -3.71 -0.09
CA GLY A 36 9.35 -4.86 0.74
C GLY A 36 8.80 -6.20 0.26
N GLY A 37 7.92 -6.20 -0.74
CA GLY A 37 7.20 -7.37 -1.24
C GLY A 37 5.72 -7.05 -1.43
N SER A 38 5.04 -7.73 -2.35
CA SER A 38 3.60 -7.56 -2.51
C SER A 38 2.83 -8.13 -1.30
N ASP A 39 1.57 -7.74 -1.14
CA ASP A 39 0.70 -8.27 -0.10
C ASP A 39 0.63 -9.81 -0.14
N GLU A 40 0.65 -10.41 -1.33
CA GLU A 40 0.68 -11.87 -1.51
C GLU A 40 1.99 -12.47 -1.01
N VAL A 41 3.14 -11.90 -1.40
CA VAL A 41 4.46 -12.38 -0.97
C VAL A 41 4.60 -12.27 0.55
N MET A 42 4.17 -11.16 1.14
CA MET A 42 4.23 -10.94 2.59
C MET A 42 3.33 -11.92 3.34
N ARG A 43 2.13 -12.21 2.81
CA ARG A 43 1.23 -13.23 3.38
C ARG A 43 1.86 -14.62 3.35
N ASN A 44 2.52 -15.00 2.25
CA ASN A 44 3.21 -16.28 2.14
C ASN A 44 4.37 -16.39 3.12
N ILE A 45 5.16 -15.32 3.28
CA ILE A 45 6.24 -15.26 4.29
C ILE A 45 5.69 -15.49 5.70
N VAL A 46 4.59 -14.83 6.06
CA VAL A 46 3.95 -15.03 7.37
C VAL A 46 3.43 -16.46 7.51
N GLY A 47 2.74 -16.99 6.48
CA GLY A 47 2.22 -18.36 6.48
C GLY A 47 3.32 -19.40 6.69
N GLU A 48 4.38 -19.35 5.90
CA GLU A 48 5.46 -20.34 5.92
C GLU A 48 6.40 -20.18 7.12
N ARG A 49 6.86 -18.95 7.38
CA ARG A 49 7.96 -18.71 8.34
C ARG A 49 7.48 -18.42 9.75
N VAL A 50 6.32 -17.81 9.91
CA VAL A 50 5.77 -17.47 11.24
C VAL A 50 4.79 -18.53 11.70
N LEU A 51 3.88 -18.95 10.81
CA LEU A 51 2.80 -19.89 11.15
C LEU A 51 3.13 -21.35 10.84
N GLY A 52 4.21 -21.64 10.11
CA GLY A 52 4.63 -23.02 9.77
C GLY A 52 3.70 -23.74 8.80
N LEU A 53 2.90 -23.00 8.02
CA LEU A 53 2.03 -23.57 7.01
C LEU A 53 2.85 -24.14 5.84
N PRO A 54 2.34 -25.17 5.15
CA PRO A 54 2.99 -25.69 3.95
C PRO A 54 3.22 -24.59 2.92
N LYS A 55 4.40 -24.60 2.30
CA LYS A 55 4.77 -23.66 1.22
C LYS A 55 3.86 -23.85 0.01
N GLU A 56 3.45 -22.74 -0.60
CA GLU A 56 2.70 -22.78 -1.85
C GLU A 56 3.56 -23.37 -2.99
N PRO A 57 2.99 -24.14 -3.93
CA PRO A 57 3.72 -24.66 -5.08
C PRO A 57 4.35 -23.51 -5.88
N GLY A 58 5.68 -23.53 -5.99
CA GLY A 58 6.45 -22.49 -6.68
C GLY A 58 7.29 -23.05 -7.83
N ILE A 59 7.95 -22.15 -8.55
CA ILE A 59 8.89 -22.50 -9.63
C ILE A 59 10.03 -23.42 -9.18
N ASP A 60 10.42 -23.32 -7.91
CA ASP A 60 11.52 -24.09 -7.31
C ASP A 60 11.11 -25.50 -6.82
N THR A 61 9.91 -25.99 -7.18
CA THR A 61 9.41 -27.30 -6.72
C THR A 61 9.83 -28.46 -7.65
N THR A 62 10.92 -28.29 -8.41
CA THR A 62 11.52 -29.33 -9.28
C THR A 62 12.71 -29.98 -8.58
#